data_AF-A0A847N715-F1
#
_entry.id   AF-A0A847N715-F1
#
_cell.length_a   1.000
_cell.length_b   1.000
_cell.length_c   1.000
_cell.angle_alpha   90.00
_cell.angle_beta   90.00
_cell.angle_gamma   90.00
#
_symmetry.space_group_name_H-M   'P 1'
#
loop_
_entity.id
_entity.type
_entity.pdbx_description
1 polymer ?
#
loop_
_entity_poly.entity_id
_entity_poly.type
_entity_poly.pdbx_seq_one_letter_code
_entity_poly.pdbx_strand_id
1 'polypeptide(L)'
;MLKKFKMVILLLFLAVFLTACSDGSSNIFTFKLDESYNEYLTMVTSADYPPYENIVFVDGVSTVEGADIEIAKEIARSFGKNLRVVHKSFD
;
A
#
# COMPACT_ATOMS: atom_id res chain seq x y z
N MET A 1 11.99 35.75 -24.59
CA MET A 1 11.28 34.45 -24.61
C MET A 1 11.86 33.44 -23.61
N LEU A 2 13.18 33.41 -23.38
CA LEU A 2 13.85 32.52 -22.41
C LEU A 2 13.41 32.72 -20.94
N LYS A 3 13.10 33.96 -20.51
CA LYS A 3 12.57 34.24 -19.15
C LYS A 3 11.21 33.60 -18.88
N LYS A 4 10.33 33.58 -19.91
CA LYS A 4 9.02 32.92 -19.84
C LYS A 4 9.19 31.39 -19.80
N PHE A 5 10.19 30.87 -20.51
CA PHE A 5 10.51 29.44 -20.52
C PHE A 5 11.07 28.94 -19.17
N LYS A 6 11.94 29.72 -18.50
CA LYS A 6 12.43 29.40 -17.15
C LYS A 6 11.29 29.36 -16.11
N MET A 7 10.31 30.25 -16.24
CA MET A 7 9.13 30.26 -15.36
C MET A 7 8.25 29.02 -15.57
N VAL A 8 8.07 28.59 -16.83
CA VAL A 8 7.32 27.36 -17.15
C VAL A 8 8.03 26.11 -16.62
N ILE A 9 9.36 26.01 -16.76
CA ILE A 9 10.14 24.89 -16.21
C ILE A 9 10.04 24.84 -14.67
N LEU A 10 10.13 25.99 -14.00
CA LEU A 10 10.01 26.06 -12.55
C LEU A 10 8.61 25.64 -12.06
N LEU A 11 7.55 26.05 -12.77
CA LEU A 11 6.19 25.61 -12.48
C LEU A 11 6.02 24.09 -12.71
N LEU A 12 6.62 23.55 -13.77
CA LEU A 12 6.55 22.12 -14.07
C LEU A 12 7.29 21.29 -13.01
N PHE A 13 8.43 21.78 -12.54
CA PHE A 13 9.21 21.14 -11.47
C PHE A 13 8.45 21.18 -10.14
N LEU A 14 7.77 22.28 -9.82
CA LEU A 14 6.95 22.41 -8.62
C LEU A 14 5.72 21.50 -8.64
N ALA A 15 5.11 21.28 -9.81
CA ALA A 15 3.96 20.38 -9.96
C ALA A 15 4.30 18.91 -9.65
N VAL A 16 5.55 18.48 -9.86
CA VAL A 16 5.99 17.11 -9.52
C VAL A 16 6.07 16.88 -8.00
N PHE A 17 6.30 17.93 -7.21
CA PHE A 17 6.33 17.79 -5.75
C PHE A 17 4.94 17.69 -5.11
N LEU A 18 3.87 18.12 -5.79
CA LEU A 18 2.51 18.04 -5.25
C LEU A 18 1.90 16.64 -5.32
N THR A 19 2.45 15.71 -6.11
CA THR A 19 1.92 14.33 -6.18
C THR A 19 2.42 13.43 -5.05
N ALA A 20 3.35 13.90 -4.22
CA ALA A 20 3.95 13.12 -3.14
C ALA A 20 3.13 13.12 -1.83
N CYS A 21 2.08 13.95 -1.72
CA CYS A 21 1.26 14.04 -0.50
C CYS A 21 -0.05 13.25 -0.57
N SER A 22 -0.21 12.30 -1.51
CA SER A 22 -1.43 11.46 -1.54
C SER A 22 -1.36 10.22 -0.64
N ASP A 23 -0.38 10.10 0.25
CA ASP A 23 -0.30 9.06 1.30
C ASP A 23 -1.28 9.35 2.45
N GLY A 24 -2.54 9.62 2.11
CA GLY A 24 -3.64 9.52 3.06
C GLY A 24 -3.81 8.05 3.40
N SER A 25 -3.62 7.71 4.69
CA SER A 25 -3.90 6.42 5.34
C SER A 25 -4.59 5.40 4.42
N SER A 26 -3.78 4.64 3.67
CA SER A 26 -4.29 3.64 2.75
C SER A 26 -4.89 2.51 3.56
N ASN A 27 -6.20 2.28 3.41
CA ASN A 27 -6.87 1.08 3.95
C ASN A 27 -6.53 -0.18 3.14
N ILE A 28 -5.63 -0.09 2.15
CA ILE A 28 -5.24 -1.20 1.28
C ILE A 28 -3.73 -1.41 1.40
N PHE A 29 -3.36 -2.64 1.73
CA PHE A 29 -1.97 -3.07 1.87
C PHE A 29 -1.71 -4.20 0.87
N THR A 30 -0.70 -4.04 0.02
CA THR A 30 -0.35 -5.04 -1.00
C THR A 30 0.99 -5.68 -0.69
N PHE A 31 1.06 -7.00 -0.73
CA PHE A 31 2.26 -7.78 -0.57
C PHE A 31 2.56 -8.51 -1.87
N LYS A 32 3.70 -8.16 -2.49
CA LYS A 32 4.29 -8.94 -3.57
C LYS A 32 5.01 -10.14 -2.97
N LEU A 33 4.46 -11.32 -3.23
CA LEU A 33 4.98 -12.61 -2.76
C LEU A 33 5.85 -13.28 -3.84
N ASP A 34 5.51 -13.08 -5.11
CA ASP A 34 6.28 -13.52 -6.27
C ASP A 34 6.02 -12.55 -7.45
N GLU A 35 7.07 -12.21 -8.20
CA GLU A 35 7.00 -11.30 -9.36
C GLU A 35 6.25 -11.91 -10.54
N SER A 36 6.19 -13.24 -10.64
CA SER A 36 5.44 -13.95 -11.68
C SER A 36 3.92 -13.94 -11.45
N TYR A 37 3.47 -13.63 -10.22
CA TYR A 37 2.05 -13.59 -9.90
C TYR A 37 1.42 -12.27 -10.36
N ASN A 38 0.53 -12.36 -11.35
CA ASN A 38 -0.13 -11.18 -11.92
C ASN A 38 -1.45 -10.81 -11.23
N GLU A 39 -2.01 -11.73 -10.44
CA GLU A 39 -3.27 -11.55 -9.72
C GLU A 39 -3.06 -11.41 -8.21
N TYR A 40 -4.10 -10.93 -7.52
CA TYR A 40 -4.13 -10.82 -6.06
C TYR A 40 -5.26 -11.65 -5.46
N LEU A 41 -4.94 -12.42 -4.42
CA LEU A 41 -5.93 -12.87 -3.44
C LEU A 41 -6.22 -11.68 -2.52
N THR A 42 -7.49 -11.31 -2.42
CA THR A 42 -7.90 -10.17 -1.59
C THR A 42 -8.51 -10.67 -0.28
N MET A 43 -7.92 -10.26 0.84
CA MET A 43 -8.45 -10.48 2.18
C MET A 43 -9.00 -9.17 2.73
N VAL A 44 -10.22 -9.19 3.24
CA VAL A 44 -10.81 -8.05 3.95
C VAL A 44 -10.79 -8.39 5.44
N THR A 45 -10.24 -7.53 6.29
CA THR A 45 -10.22 -7.72 7.74
C THR A 45 -10.31 -6.39 8.51
N SER A 46 -10.60 -6.45 9.81
CA SER A 46 -10.43 -5.34 10.76
C SER A 46 -9.05 -5.45 11.40
N ALA A 47 -8.07 -4.79 10.77
CA ALA A 47 -6.67 -4.81 11.20
C ALA A 47 -6.38 -3.93 12.44
N ASP A 48 -7.07 -4.21 13.54
CA ASP A 48 -6.96 -3.54 14.84
C ASP A 48 -6.92 -4.52 16.04
N TYR A 49 -6.56 -5.78 15.77
CA TYR A 49 -6.63 -6.88 16.74
C TYR A 49 -5.31 -7.66 16.87
N PRO A 50 -4.27 -7.10 17.51
CA PRO A 50 -3.01 -7.81 17.74
C PRO A 50 -3.21 -9.03 18.66
N PRO A 51 -2.45 -10.14 18.45
CA PRO A 51 -1.36 -10.30 17.49
C PRO A 51 -1.80 -10.84 16.10
N TYR A 52 -3.11 -10.83 15.80
CA TYR A 52 -3.67 -11.50 14.63
C TYR A 52 -3.57 -10.65 13.37
N GLU A 53 -4.09 -9.43 13.41
CA GLU A 53 -3.97 -8.45 12.33
C GLU A 53 -3.92 -7.03 12.93
N ASN A 54 -2.88 -6.28 12.59
CA ASN A 54 -2.67 -4.96 13.15
C ASN A 54 -1.99 -4.04 12.15
N ILE A 55 -2.51 -2.83 11.99
CA ILE A 55 -1.81 -1.77 11.26
C ILE A 55 -0.64 -1.27 12.12
N VAL A 56 0.54 -1.24 11.52
CA VAL A 56 1.78 -0.75 12.14
C VAL A 56 2.42 0.31 11.28
N PHE A 57 3.24 1.16 11.91
CA PHE A 57 3.97 2.22 11.23
C PHE A 57 5.46 1.91 11.28
N VAL A 58 6.05 1.59 10.13
CA VAL A 58 7.46 1.19 9.99
C VAL A 58 8.12 2.12 8.98
N ASP A 59 9.24 2.74 9.37
CA ASP A 59 10.05 3.61 8.51
C ASP A 59 9.27 4.74 7.80
N GLY A 60 8.26 5.30 8.47
CA GLY A 60 7.45 6.38 7.90
C GLY A 60 6.25 5.90 7.07
N VAL A 61 6.04 4.60 6.95
CA VAL A 61 5.00 3.99 6.10
C VAL A 61 4.10 3.08 6.92
N SER A 62 2.79 3.21 6.75
CA SER A 62 1.83 2.28 7.33
C SER A 62 1.81 0.96 6.57
N THR A 63 1.88 -0.16 7.29
CA THR A 63 1.69 -1.52 6.76
C THR A 63 0.81 -2.34 7.71
N VAL A 64 0.50 -3.58 7.36
CA VAL A 64 -0.27 -4.51 8.20
C VAL A 64 0.55 -5.76 8.50
N GLU A 65 0.53 -6.21 9.74
CA GLU A 65 1.23 -7.41 10.21
C GLU A 65 0.36 -8.22 11.17
N GLY A 66 0.82 -9.43 11.49
CA GLY A 66 0.17 -10.32 12.46
C GLY A 66 0.03 -11.75 11.95
N ALA A 67 -0.41 -12.65 12.82
CA ALA A 67 -0.54 -14.07 12.52
C ALA A 67 -1.46 -14.35 11.31
N ASP A 68 -2.60 -13.66 11.22
CA ASP A 68 -3.58 -13.85 10.15
C ASP A 68 -3.05 -13.32 8.81
N ILE A 69 -2.18 -12.30 8.84
CA ILE A 69 -1.48 -11.80 7.64
C ILE A 69 -0.52 -12.87 7.09
N GLU A 70 0.24 -13.53 7.95
CA GLU A 70 1.16 -14.60 7.52
C GLU A 70 0.42 -15.83 6.97
N ILE A 71 -0.68 -16.22 7.61
CA ILE A 71 -1.56 -17.27 7.10
C ILE A 71 -2.11 -16.88 5.73
N ALA A 72 -2.58 -15.64 5.55
CA ALA A 72 -3.09 -15.15 4.27
C ALA A 72 -2.01 -15.14 3.17
N LYS A 73 -0.74 -14.86 3.51
CA LYS A 73 0.38 -14.96 2.57
C LYS A 73 0.59 -16.40 2.10
N GLU A 74 0.55 -17.38 3.00
CA GLU A 74 0.67 -18.79 2.62
C GLU A 74 -0.50 -19.28 1.76
N ILE A 75 -1.72 -18.86 2.10
CA ILE A 75 -2.90 -19.16 1.28
C ILE A 75 -2.72 -18.54 -0.12
N ALA A 76 -2.32 -17.27 -0.22
CA ALA A 76 -2.10 -16.60 -1.50
C ALA A 76 -1.01 -17.30 -2.34
N ARG A 77 0.11 -17.72 -1.72
CA ARG A 77 1.14 -18.55 -2.37
C ARG A 77 0.57 -19.86 -2.92
N SER A 78 -0.27 -20.56 -2.16
CA SER A 78 -0.88 -21.82 -2.61
C SER A 78 -1.77 -21.65 -3.85
N PHE A 79 -2.32 -20.45 -4.06
CA PHE A 79 -3.11 -20.09 -5.24
C PHE A 79 -2.30 -19.47 -6.39
N GLY A 80 -0.98 -19.28 -6.23
CA GLY A 80 -0.16 -18.58 -7.21
C GLY A 80 -0.53 -17.10 -7.37
N LYS A 81 -0.89 -16.43 -6.26
CA LYS A 81 -1.34 -15.03 -6.23
C LYS A 81 -0.56 -14.20 -5.23
N ASN A 82 -0.45 -12.90 -5.49
CA ASN A 82 -0.01 -11.92 -4.50
C ASN A 82 -1.11 -11.67 -3.47
N LEU A 83 -0.80 -11.02 -2.35
CA LEU A 83 -1.80 -10.72 -1.31
C LEU A 83 -2.17 -9.25 -1.32
N ARG A 84 -3.47 -8.96 -1.26
CA ARG A 84 -4.01 -7.61 -1.02
C ARG A 84 -4.89 -7.67 0.21
N VAL A 85 -4.50 -6.97 1.26
CA VAL A 85 -5.27 -6.82 2.50
C VAL A 85 -6.02 -5.51 2.44
N VAL A 86 -7.31 -5.55 2.75
CA VAL A 86 -8.17 -4.37 2.82
C VAL A 86 -8.66 -4.24 4.26
N HIS A 87 -8.18 -3.23 4.97
CA HIS A 87 -8.68 -2.86 6.28
C HIS A 87 -10.08 -2.27 6.14
N LYS A 88 -11.03 -2.80 6.92
CA LYS A 88 -12.36 -2.23 7.12
C LYS A 88 -12.75 -2.39 8.59
N SER A 89 -13.41 -1.37 9.13
CA SER A 89 -14.20 -1.56 10.35
C SER A 89 -15.40 -2.48 10.03
N PHE A 90 -15.71 -3.36 10.97
CA PHE A 90 -16.85 -4.28 10.93
C PHE A 90 -17.99 -3.87 11.87
N ASP A 91 -17.97 -2.62 12.34
CA ASP A 91 -19.00 -2.02 13.19
C ASP A 91 -20.32 -1.75 12.44
#